data_AF-A0A6L5NXI1-F1
#
_entry.id   AF-A0A6L5NXI1-F1
#
_cell.length_a   1.000
_cell.length_b   1.000
_cell.length_c   1.000
_cell.angle_alpha   90.00
_cell.angle_beta   90.00
_cell.angle_gamma   90.00
#
_symmetry.space_group_name_H-M   'P 1'
#
loop_
_entity.id
_entity.type
_entity.pdbx_description
1 polymer ?
#
loop_
_entity_poly.entity_id
_entity_poly.type
_entity_poly.pdbx_seq_one_letter_code
_entity_poly.pdbx_strand_id
1 'polypeptide(L)'
;MAGDVWQGTRDGKPGEGSLFYRLEFADNNQVVVIKQSGGSNLTETQYWKNSPKGVVIQSQEGQFITDFDDATLSMVDGEQIRFTLNDEGFNIHKWYQFRSYAHVLLVLIGLMIINEICRRVKWSNYLFWFVLPVILIPLWSSYEISYWFKWVKLYSVVGAAALFTLIRYTKVGDMKWAKFGAAAFLAINISEAVMQDFSMGNLANILNAIGGILSIITLAGWAKIFADKSKERDMIWPAMTTFWIVAYDVWNIVFVYLNFPGSATAQMMVLVAATLPALLIKKGTWLQARAFTLAASFMYYFSCPFMYESNVVPLPRNDELMLAAGAFSFIINAVYAYVFFSKKYTHTRLMASA
;
A
#
# COMPACT_ATOMS: atom_id res chain seq x y z
N MET A 1 -29.31 -0.99 -10.69
CA MET A 1 -28.94 -0.48 -9.35
C MET A 1 -29.38 -1.42 -8.28
N ALA A 2 -30.66 -1.74 -8.17
CA ALA A 2 -31.09 -2.82 -7.28
C ALA A 2 -30.34 -4.13 -7.61
N GLY A 3 -29.80 -4.79 -6.59
CA GLY A 3 -28.93 -5.96 -6.72
C GLY A 3 -27.45 -5.67 -7.05
N ASP A 4 -27.09 -4.41 -7.32
CA ASP A 4 -25.71 -4.02 -7.63
C ASP A 4 -24.97 -3.57 -6.36
N VAL A 5 -23.67 -3.86 -6.31
CA VAL A 5 -22.74 -3.34 -5.30
C VAL A 5 -21.88 -2.25 -5.93
N TRP A 6 -21.70 -1.15 -5.21
CA TRP A 6 -20.91 -0.01 -5.63
C TRP A 6 -19.87 0.33 -4.57
N GLN A 7 -18.67 0.74 -4.97
CA GLN A 7 -17.55 1.02 -4.08
C GLN A 7 -16.81 2.28 -4.48
N GLY A 8 -16.39 3.07 -3.50
CA GLY A 8 -15.58 4.25 -3.75
C GLY A 8 -14.61 4.50 -2.61
N THR A 9 -13.45 5.05 -2.95
CA THR A 9 -12.42 5.43 -1.98
C THR A 9 -12.21 6.93 -2.08
N ARG A 10 -12.07 7.58 -0.93
CA ARG A 10 -11.76 9.00 -0.83
C ARG A 10 -10.56 9.17 0.08
N ASP A 11 -9.60 10.00 -0.34
CA ASP A 11 -8.50 10.41 0.52
C ASP A 11 -9.10 11.27 1.67
N GLY A 12 -8.89 10.86 2.92
CA GLY A 12 -9.33 11.63 4.08
C GLY A 12 -8.40 12.80 4.35
N LYS A 13 -8.78 13.68 5.30
CA LYS A 13 -7.91 14.78 5.72
C LYS A 13 -6.68 14.23 6.44
N PRO A 14 -5.59 15.02 6.59
CA PRO A 14 -4.44 14.61 7.38
C PRO A 14 -4.87 14.10 8.76
N GLY A 15 -4.50 12.87 9.10
CA GLY A 15 -4.91 12.19 10.35
C GLY A 15 -6.16 11.31 10.28
N GLU A 16 -6.89 11.27 9.16
CA GLU A 16 -8.12 10.47 9.01
C GLU A 16 -7.93 9.17 8.20
N GLY A 17 -6.83 9.06 7.45
CA GLY A 17 -6.54 7.91 6.58
C GLY A 17 -7.35 8.00 5.29
N SER A 18 -7.58 6.88 4.59
CA SER A 18 -8.56 6.88 3.49
C SER A 18 -9.92 6.41 3.97
N LEU A 19 -10.97 7.05 3.47
CA LEU A 19 -12.35 6.63 3.61
C LEU A 19 -12.69 5.63 2.51
N PHE A 20 -13.36 4.55 2.89
CA PHE A 20 -13.90 3.57 1.95
C PHE A 20 -15.40 3.46 2.15
N TYR A 21 -16.14 3.60 1.04
CA TYR A 21 -17.59 3.43 0.99
C TYR A 21 -17.93 2.21 0.17
N ARG A 22 -18.86 1.41 0.69
CA ARG A 22 -19.48 0.30 -0.05
C ARG A 22 -21.00 0.42 0.10
N LEU A 23 -21.68 0.43 -1.04
CA LEU A 23 -23.12 0.60 -1.15
C LEU A 23 -23.69 -0.69 -1.76
N GLU A 24 -24.53 -1.38 -1.01
CA GLU A 24 -25.21 -2.59 -1.47
C GLU A 24 -26.69 -2.30 -1.62
N PHE A 25 -27.13 -2.10 -2.87
CA PHE A 25 -28.50 -1.70 -3.17
C PHE A 25 -29.41 -2.93 -3.19
N ALA A 26 -30.47 -2.90 -2.41
CA ALA A 26 -31.50 -3.94 -2.36
C ALA A 26 -32.75 -3.54 -3.17
N ASP A 27 -33.57 -4.54 -3.52
CA ASP A 27 -34.79 -4.39 -4.34
C ASP A 27 -35.94 -3.67 -3.61
N ASN A 28 -35.83 -3.47 -2.30
CA ASN A 28 -36.86 -2.90 -1.44
C ASN A 28 -36.63 -1.40 -1.10
N ASN A 29 -35.99 -0.65 -2.00
CA ASN A 29 -35.57 0.75 -1.80
C ASN A 29 -34.64 0.95 -0.58
N GLN A 30 -33.99 -0.11 -0.09
CA GLN A 30 -32.95 -0.01 0.93
C GLN A 30 -31.57 -0.15 0.32
N VAL A 31 -30.59 0.51 0.93
CA VAL A 31 -29.18 0.40 0.59
C VAL A 31 -28.41 0.18 1.89
N VAL A 32 -27.59 -0.86 1.92
CA VAL A 32 -26.64 -1.05 3.02
C VAL A 32 -25.42 -0.20 2.71
N VAL A 33 -25.16 0.78 3.58
CA VAL A 33 -24.05 1.72 3.48
C VAL A 33 -22.99 1.31 4.49
N ILE A 34 -21.84 0.90 3.99
CA ILE A 34 -20.66 0.59 4.78
C ILE A 34 -19.68 1.75 4.62
N LYS A 35 -19.25 2.35 5.74
CA LYS A 35 -18.23 3.39 5.81
C LYS A 35 -17.08 2.91 6.68
N GLN A 36 -15.89 2.83 6.11
CA GLN A 36 -14.68 2.39 6.79
C GLN A 36 -13.60 3.47 6.75
N SER A 37 -12.88 3.66 7.86
CA SER A 37 -11.74 4.57 8.00
C SER A 37 -10.73 4.03 9.02
N GLY A 38 -9.67 4.80 9.32
CA GLY A 38 -8.58 4.46 10.25
C GLY A 38 -8.95 3.95 11.65
N GLY A 39 -10.20 4.16 12.08
CA GLY A 39 -10.73 3.71 13.37
C GLY A 39 -12.24 3.56 13.42
N SER A 40 -12.93 3.62 12.27
CA SER A 40 -14.38 3.57 12.21
C SER A 40 -14.82 2.51 11.21
N ASN A 41 -15.80 1.70 11.60
CA ASN A 41 -16.38 0.63 10.81
C ASN A 41 -17.90 0.66 10.99
N LEU A 42 -18.56 1.54 10.26
CA LEU A 42 -20.00 1.72 10.36
C LEU A 42 -20.69 0.96 9.22
N THR A 43 -21.81 0.33 9.55
CA THR A 43 -22.70 -0.34 8.59
C THR A 43 -24.12 0.05 8.98
N GLU A 44 -24.80 0.73 8.09
CA GLU A 44 -26.16 1.23 8.33
C GLU A 44 -27.04 0.94 7.12
N THR A 45 -28.30 0.61 7.36
CA THR A 45 -29.30 0.46 6.28
C THR A 45 -30.02 1.78 6.08
N GLN A 46 -29.95 2.33 4.87
CA GLN A 46 -30.51 3.61 4.48
C GLN A 46 -31.53 3.44 3.37
N TYR A 47 -32.25 4.49 3.02
CA TYR A 47 -33.20 4.48 1.90
C TYR A 47 -32.56 5.05 0.65
N TRP A 48 -32.89 4.48 -0.51
CA TRP A 48 -32.47 5.03 -1.79
C TRP A 48 -33.65 5.18 -2.76
N LYS A 49 -33.52 6.14 -3.68
CA LYS A 49 -34.44 6.32 -4.79
C LYS A 49 -33.72 6.84 -6.03
N ASN A 50 -34.23 6.48 -7.19
CA ASN A 50 -33.80 7.10 -8.43
C ASN A 50 -34.35 8.53 -8.52
N SER A 51 -33.54 9.43 -9.06
CA SER A 51 -33.87 10.82 -9.36
C SER A 51 -33.50 11.12 -10.81
N PRO A 52 -34.17 12.06 -11.50
CA PRO A 52 -33.76 12.49 -12.85
C PRO A 52 -32.30 12.95 -12.94
N LYS A 53 -31.70 13.36 -11.81
CA LYS A 53 -30.30 13.81 -11.71
C LYS A 53 -29.33 12.73 -11.20
N GLY A 54 -29.80 11.50 -10.95
CA GLY A 54 -28.97 10.39 -10.46
C GLY A 54 -29.61 9.62 -9.31
N VAL A 55 -28.84 9.37 -8.24
CA VAL A 55 -29.29 8.59 -7.07
C VAL A 55 -29.45 9.51 -5.87
N VAL A 56 -30.45 9.26 -5.04
CA VAL A 56 -30.57 9.91 -3.73
C VAL A 56 -30.54 8.83 -2.68
N ILE A 57 -29.65 8.97 -1.70
CA ILE A 57 -29.57 8.12 -0.51
C ILE A 57 -29.92 9.00 0.70
N GLN A 58 -30.75 8.49 1.60
CA GLN A 58 -31.20 9.22 2.79
C GLN A 58 -31.01 8.35 4.03
N SER A 59 -30.30 8.90 5.01
CA SER A 59 -30.12 8.32 6.34
C SER A 59 -31.43 8.34 7.13
N GLN A 60 -31.48 7.52 8.18
CA GLN A 60 -32.58 7.47 9.14
C GLN A 60 -32.23 8.24 10.41
N GLU A 61 -33.23 8.64 11.19
CA GLU A 61 -33.02 9.34 12.45
C GLU A 61 -32.12 8.51 13.41
N GLY A 62 -31.08 9.15 13.95
CA GLY A 62 -30.10 8.52 14.86
C GLY A 62 -28.96 7.76 14.17
N GLN A 63 -28.90 7.74 12.84
CA GLN A 63 -27.78 7.16 12.10
C GLN A 63 -26.57 8.10 12.04
N PHE A 64 -25.38 7.51 11.92
CA PHE A 64 -24.10 8.20 11.95
C PHE A 64 -23.53 8.46 10.55
N ILE A 65 -23.91 7.68 9.53
CA ILE A 65 -23.47 7.88 8.15
C ILE A 65 -24.43 8.86 7.46
N THR A 66 -24.17 10.15 7.57
CA THR A 66 -24.98 11.21 6.93
C THR A 66 -24.32 11.80 5.68
N ASP A 67 -23.19 11.22 5.25
CA ASP A 67 -22.35 11.72 4.14
C ASP A 67 -23.11 11.88 2.81
N PHE A 68 -24.23 11.17 2.63
CA PHE A 68 -25.00 11.14 1.39
C PHE A 68 -26.25 12.03 1.41
N ASP A 69 -26.67 12.55 2.56
CA ASP A 69 -27.95 13.25 2.71
C ASP A 69 -27.99 14.55 1.90
N ASP A 70 -26.88 15.29 1.89
CA ASP A 70 -26.71 16.54 1.15
C ASP A 70 -25.83 16.37 -0.11
N ALA A 71 -25.39 15.15 -0.41
CA ALA A 71 -24.51 14.88 -1.54
C ALA A 71 -25.29 14.72 -2.83
N THR A 72 -24.67 15.15 -3.94
CA THR A 72 -25.17 14.84 -5.28
C THR A 72 -24.48 13.58 -5.78
N LEU A 73 -25.26 12.53 -6.07
CA LEU A 73 -24.80 11.30 -6.71
C LEU A 73 -25.26 11.29 -8.17
N SER A 74 -24.42 11.77 -9.09
CA SER A 74 -24.76 11.81 -10.52
C SER A 74 -24.24 10.58 -11.24
N MET A 75 -25.07 9.97 -12.09
CA MET A 75 -24.61 8.89 -12.98
C MET A 75 -23.72 9.48 -14.07
N VAL A 76 -22.47 9.01 -14.15
CA VAL A 76 -21.56 9.38 -15.24
C VAL A 76 -21.81 8.44 -16.42
N ASP A 77 -21.88 7.15 -16.14
CA ASP A 77 -22.24 6.09 -17.09
C ASP A 77 -22.82 4.87 -16.32
N GLY A 78 -22.96 3.72 -16.97
CA GLY A 78 -23.47 2.49 -16.33
C GLY A 78 -22.55 1.85 -15.29
N GLU A 79 -21.31 2.31 -15.17
CA GLU A 79 -20.23 1.75 -14.35
C GLU A 79 -19.72 2.72 -13.27
N GLN A 80 -20.07 4.01 -13.36
CA GLN A 80 -19.55 5.07 -12.51
C GLN A 80 -20.63 6.05 -12.03
N ILE A 81 -20.62 6.31 -10.72
CA ILE A 81 -21.35 7.38 -10.05
C ILE A 81 -20.34 8.42 -9.58
N ARG A 82 -20.59 9.69 -9.88
CA ARG A 82 -19.85 10.82 -9.30
C ARG A 82 -20.55 11.27 -8.03
N PHE A 83 -19.85 11.14 -6.90
CA PHE A 83 -20.22 11.78 -5.64
C PHE A 83 -19.71 13.22 -5.63
N THR A 84 -20.52 14.18 -5.16
CA THR A 84 -20.10 15.58 -4.96
C THR A 84 -20.76 16.17 -3.72
N LEU A 85 -19.94 16.75 -2.84
CA LEU A 85 -20.36 17.46 -1.63
C LEU A 85 -19.39 18.63 -1.38
N ASN A 86 -19.90 19.85 -1.26
CA ASN A 86 -19.12 21.07 -1.00
C ASN A 86 -17.91 21.24 -1.96
N ASP A 87 -18.13 21.08 -3.26
CA ASP A 87 -17.12 21.14 -4.33
C ASP A 87 -16.02 20.06 -4.28
N GLU A 88 -16.07 19.15 -3.31
CA GLU A 88 -15.24 17.94 -3.28
C GLU A 88 -16.02 16.76 -3.84
N GLY A 89 -15.38 15.96 -4.68
CA GLY A 89 -16.00 14.80 -5.29
C GLY A 89 -15.06 13.63 -5.44
N PHE A 90 -15.62 12.44 -5.41
CA PHE A 90 -14.90 11.19 -5.72
C PHE A 90 -15.79 10.29 -6.56
N ASN A 91 -15.17 9.28 -7.17
CA ASN A 91 -15.87 8.34 -8.02
C ASN A 91 -16.22 7.09 -7.23
N ILE A 92 -17.45 6.62 -7.44
CA ILE A 92 -17.95 5.35 -6.94
C ILE A 92 -18.15 4.46 -8.17
N HIS A 93 -17.59 3.26 -8.13
CA HIS A 93 -17.57 2.32 -9.23
C HIS A 93 -18.45 1.13 -8.94
N LYS A 94 -19.10 0.62 -10.00
CA LYS A 94 -19.80 -0.65 -9.93
C LYS A 94 -18.80 -1.78 -9.68
N TRP A 95 -19.10 -2.61 -8.68
CA TRP A 95 -18.23 -3.67 -8.21
C TRP A 95 -18.65 -5.02 -8.78
N TYR A 96 -17.66 -5.76 -9.29
CA TYR A 96 -17.85 -7.10 -9.81
C TYR A 96 -16.92 -8.06 -9.10
N GLN A 97 -17.48 -8.96 -8.31
CA GLN A 97 -16.71 -9.86 -7.45
C GLN A 97 -15.60 -10.61 -8.18
N PHE A 98 -15.94 -11.34 -9.25
CA PHE A 98 -14.97 -12.13 -10.01
C PHE A 98 -13.87 -11.23 -10.64
N ARG A 99 -14.26 -10.07 -11.19
CA ARG A 99 -13.33 -9.11 -11.81
C ARG A 99 -12.32 -8.60 -10.79
N SER A 100 -12.76 -8.25 -9.59
CA SER A 100 -11.91 -7.75 -8.51
C SER A 100 -10.90 -8.79 -8.03
N TYR A 101 -11.32 -10.04 -7.80
CA TYR A 101 -10.37 -11.10 -7.42
C TYR A 101 -9.39 -11.45 -8.54
N ALA A 102 -9.86 -11.53 -9.79
CA ALA A 102 -9.01 -11.77 -10.94
C ALA A 102 -7.99 -10.63 -11.13
N HIS A 103 -8.40 -9.39 -10.96
CA HIS A 103 -7.54 -8.22 -11.02
C HIS A 103 -6.41 -8.29 -9.98
N VAL A 104 -6.72 -8.56 -8.71
CA VAL A 104 -5.73 -8.70 -7.63
C VAL A 104 -4.69 -9.77 -7.97
N LEU A 105 -5.13 -10.93 -8.47
CA LEU A 105 -4.25 -12.03 -8.86
C LEU A 105 -3.37 -11.68 -10.07
N LEU A 106 -3.95 -11.04 -11.09
CA LEU A 106 -3.24 -10.64 -12.30
C LEU A 106 -2.20 -9.55 -12.01
N VAL A 107 -2.52 -8.60 -11.13
CA VAL A 107 -1.57 -7.58 -10.66
C VAL A 107 -0.44 -8.24 -9.88
N LEU A 108 -0.72 -9.18 -8.97
CA LEU A 108 0.31 -9.94 -8.27
C LEU A 108 1.29 -10.63 -9.23
N ILE A 109 0.76 -11.40 -10.19
CA ILE A 109 1.56 -12.11 -11.19
C ILE A 109 2.33 -11.12 -12.07
N GLY A 110 1.68 -10.06 -12.53
CA GLY A 110 2.28 -9.02 -13.37
C GLY A 110 3.44 -8.31 -12.67
N LEU A 111 3.29 -7.96 -11.39
CA LEU A 111 4.36 -7.36 -10.58
C LEU A 111 5.54 -8.31 -10.38
N MET A 112 5.28 -9.60 -10.14
CA MET A 112 6.33 -10.62 -10.07
C MET A 112 7.08 -10.78 -11.39
N ILE A 113 6.36 -10.78 -12.52
CA ILE A 113 6.94 -10.83 -13.86
C ILE A 113 7.80 -9.58 -14.13
N ILE A 114 7.29 -8.38 -13.84
CA ILE A 114 8.04 -7.12 -14.01
C ILE A 114 9.32 -7.16 -13.17
N ASN A 115 9.23 -7.58 -11.91
CA ASN A 115 10.41 -7.74 -11.05
C ASN A 115 11.43 -8.70 -11.66
N GLU A 116 10.99 -9.87 -12.17
CA GLU A 116 11.90 -10.85 -12.79
C GLU A 116 12.49 -10.37 -14.12
N ILE A 117 11.73 -9.61 -14.93
CA ILE A 117 12.23 -8.95 -16.14
C ILE A 117 13.30 -7.92 -15.77
N CYS A 118 13.04 -7.05 -14.80
CA CYS A 118 14.01 -6.09 -14.27
C CYS A 118 15.22 -6.78 -13.62
N ARG A 119 15.07 -8.01 -13.17
CA ARG A 119 16.20 -8.81 -12.70
C ARG A 119 17.08 -9.26 -13.86
N ARG A 120 16.49 -9.88 -14.87
CA ARG A 120 17.19 -10.57 -15.98
C ARG A 120 17.67 -9.67 -17.12
N VAL A 121 16.99 -8.54 -17.34
CA VAL A 121 17.20 -7.68 -18.49
C VAL A 121 17.64 -6.30 -18.01
N LYS A 122 18.94 -6.01 -18.07
CA LYS A 122 19.50 -4.71 -17.63
C LYS A 122 18.72 -3.52 -18.19
N TRP A 123 18.44 -3.53 -19.49
CA TRP A 123 17.80 -2.42 -20.19
C TRP A 123 16.36 -2.15 -19.77
N SER A 124 15.63 -3.15 -19.25
CA SER A 124 14.27 -2.91 -18.78
C SER A 124 14.25 -1.97 -17.58
N ASN A 125 15.25 -2.00 -16.70
CA ASN A 125 15.34 -1.08 -15.57
C ASN A 125 15.45 0.38 -16.02
N TYR A 126 16.23 0.66 -17.06
CA TYR A 126 16.34 2.02 -17.61
C TYR A 126 15.03 2.46 -18.28
N LEU A 127 14.37 1.54 -18.99
CA LEU A 127 13.07 1.80 -19.58
C LEU A 127 12.02 2.12 -18.48
N PHE A 128 11.85 1.24 -17.49
CA PHE A 128 10.81 1.36 -16.48
C PHE A 128 11.05 2.49 -15.49
N TRP A 129 12.28 2.75 -15.05
CA TRP A 129 12.54 3.66 -13.92
C TRP A 129 13.10 5.02 -14.33
N PHE A 130 13.49 5.20 -15.60
CA PHE A 130 14.03 6.48 -16.10
C PHE A 130 13.24 7.02 -17.29
N VAL A 131 12.83 6.17 -18.23
CA VAL A 131 12.19 6.61 -19.48
C VAL A 131 10.67 6.71 -19.34
N LEU A 132 10.00 5.62 -18.97
CA LEU A 132 8.53 5.57 -18.86
C LEU A 132 7.96 6.60 -17.86
N PRO A 133 8.57 6.85 -16.67
CA PRO A 133 8.03 7.83 -15.73
C PRO A 133 8.08 9.29 -16.22
N VAL A 134 8.81 9.55 -17.30
CA VAL A 134 8.87 10.86 -17.96
C VAL A 134 7.94 10.88 -19.17
N ILE A 135 8.00 9.85 -20.01
CA ILE A 135 7.18 9.77 -21.25
C ILE A 135 5.68 9.68 -20.93
N LEU A 136 5.30 9.03 -19.83
CA LEU A 136 3.89 8.83 -19.46
C LEU A 136 3.28 10.05 -18.74
N ILE A 137 4.04 11.10 -18.43
CA ILE A 137 3.52 12.30 -17.75
C ILE A 137 2.28 12.89 -18.45
N PRO A 138 2.27 13.11 -19.78
CA PRO A 138 1.09 13.67 -20.45
C PRO A 138 -0.17 12.80 -20.28
N LEU A 139 -0.01 11.47 -20.33
CA LEU A 139 -1.10 10.52 -20.10
C LEU A 139 -1.61 10.64 -18.66
N TRP A 140 -0.70 10.63 -17.68
CA TRP A 140 -1.05 10.73 -16.27
C TRP A 140 -1.73 12.05 -15.90
N SER A 141 -1.28 13.16 -16.51
CA SER A 141 -1.93 14.47 -16.36
C SER A 141 -3.33 14.51 -16.97
N SER A 142 -3.61 13.70 -18.01
CA SER A 142 -4.94 13.63 -18.63
C SER A 142 -6.00 12.94 -17.76
N TYR A 143 -5.60 12.14 -16.77
CA TYR A 143 -6.52 11.48 -15.83
C TYR A 143 -6.87 12.34 -14.60
N GLU A 144 -6.52 13.63 -14.62
CA GLU A 144 -6.85 14.59 -13.55
C GLU A 144 -6.43 14.12 -12.14
N ILE A 145 -5.31 13.41 -12.03
CA ILE A 145 -4.71 13.07 -10.73
C ILE A 145 -4.18 14.35 -10.09
N SER A 146 -5.07 15.09 -9.43
CA SER A 146 -4.83 16.45 -8.93
C SER A 146 -4.11 16.48 -7.58
N TYR A 147 -4.14 15.37 -6.83
CA TYR A 147 -3.53 15.32 -5.51
C TYR A 147 -2.01 15.18 -5.58
N TRP A 148 -1.30 16.28 -5.31
CA TRP A 148 0.17 16.37 -5.40
C TRP A 148 0.92 15.30 -4.58
N PHE A 149 0.34 14.85 -3.46
CA PHE A 149 0.96 13.84 -2.62
C PHE A 149 1.08 12.48 -3.33
N LYS A 150 0.11 12.12 -4.19
CA LYS A 150 0.19 10.91 -5.03
C LYS A 150 1.39 10.98 -5.96
N TRP A 151 1.67 12.15 -6.53
CA TRP A 151 2.83 12.40 -7.39
C TRP A 151 4.15 12.28 -6.63
N VAL A 152 4.23 12.86 -5.43
CA VAL A 152 5.42 12.75 -4.58
C VAL A 152 5.68 11.30 -4.19
N LYS A 153 4.63 10.53 -3.85
CA LYS A 153 4.76 9.10 -3.56
C LYS A 153 5.27 8.32 -4.78
N LEU A 154 4.69 8.54 -5.96
CA LEU A 154 5.14 7.92 -7.21
C LEU A 154 6.63 8.16 -7.46
N TYR A 155 7.08 9.43 -7.45
CA TYR A 155 8.47 9.74 -7.77
C TYR A 155 9.46 9.38 -6.65
N SER A 156 9.02 9.30 -5.40
CA SER A 156 9.83 8.75 -4.30
C SER A 156 10.17 7.29 -4.54
N VAL A 157 9.18 6.46 -4.91
CA VAL A 157 9.40 5.02 -5.16
C VAL A 157 10.12 4.75 -6.49
N VAL A 158 9.83 5.53 -7.54
CA VAL A 158 10.58 5.49 -8.80
C VAL A 158 12.03 5.91 -8.59
N GLY A 159 12.28 6.95 -7.79
CA GLY A 159 13.63 7.39 -7.41
C GLY A 159 14.42 6.31 -6.67
N ALA A 160 13.77 5.58 -5.75
CA ALA A 160 14.39 4.43 -5.09
C ALA A 160 14.74 3.31 -6.10
N ALA A 161 13.81 2.95 -6.99
CA ALA A 161 14.05 1.96 -8.04
C ALA A 161 15.19 2.37 -9.00
N ALA A 162 15.26 3.65 -9.37
CA ALA A 162 16.33 4.22 -10.16
C ALA A 162 17.68 4.15 -9.43
N LEU A 163 17.74 4.56 -8.15
CA LEU A 163 18.95 4.46 -7.34
C LEU A 163 19.44 3.00 -7.26
N PHE A 164 18.53 2.04 -7.06
CA PHE A 164 18.91 0.63 -6.94
C PHE A 164 19.44 0.09 -8.26
N THR A 165 18.87 0.53 -9.38
CA THR A 165 19.40 0.25 -10.72
C THR A 165 20.83 0.78 -10.89
N LEU A 166 21.11 2.00 -10.41
CA LEU A 166 22.46 2.57 -10.45
C LEU A 166 23.42 1.80 -9.55
N ILE A 167 22.99 1.37 -8.36
CA ILE A 167 23.78 0.53 -7.45
C ILE A 167 24.17 -0.79 -8.11
N ARG A 168 23.26 -1.42 -8.88
CA ARG A 168 23.50 -2.70 -9.57
C ARG A 168 24.50 -2.61 -10.72
N TYR A 169 24.40 -1.56 -11.53
CA TYR A 169 25.04 -1.54 -12.85
C TYR A 169 26.14 -0.49 -13.02
N THR A 170 26.40 0.35 -12.02
CA THR A 170 27.38 1.44 -12.11
C THR A 170 28.28 1.51 -10.88
N LYS A 171 29.31 2.36 -10.92
CA LYS A 171 30.22 2.62 -9.77
C LYS A 171 29.52 3.27 -8.57
N VAL A 172 28.28 3.73 -8.73
CA VAL A 172 27.46 4.26 -7.62
C VAL A 172 27.29 3.21 -6.50
N GLY A 173 27.27 1.92 -6.85
CA GLY A 173 27.16 0.83 -5.87
C GLY A 173 28.32 0.75 -4.86
N ASP A 174 29.49 1.31 -5.19
CA ASP A 174 30.65 1.34 -4.28
C ASP A 174 30.61 2.54 -3.32
N MET A 175 29.76 3.53 -3.60
CA MET A 175 29.68 4.79 -2.86
C MET A 175 28.86 4.61 -1.58
N LYS A 176 29.43 5.00 -0.43
CA LYS A 176 28.75 4.88 0.89
C LYS A 176 27.40 5.61 0.93
N TRP A 177 27.30 6.78 0.29
CA TRP A 177 26.06 7.57 0.26
C TRP A 177 24.93 6.84 -0.46
N ALA A 178 25.22 6.06 -1.50
CA ALA A 178 24.19 5.34 -2.25
C ALA A 178 23.63 4.17 -1.44
N LYS A 179 24.51 3.43 -0.74
CA LYS A 179 24.12 2.36 0.19
C LYS A 179 23.31 2.91 1.37
N PHE A 180 23.74 4.04 1.93
CA PHE A 180 22.98 4.74 2.94
C PHE A 180 21.63 5.20 2.40
N GLY A 181 21.59 5.79 1.19
CA GLY A 181 20.36 6.20 0.50
C GLY A 181 19.36 5.06 0.35
N ALA A 182 19.83 3.86 -0.01
CA ALA A 182 18.97 2.69 -0.09
C ALA A 182 18.33 2.28 1.24
N ALA A 183 19.09 2.37 2.34
CA ALA A 183 18.55 2.18 3.68
C ALA A 183 17.60 3.32 4.09
N ALA A 184 17.96 4.56 3.76
CA ALA A 184 17.20 5.75 4.11
C ALA A 184 15.83 5.77 3.43
N PHE A 185 15.72 5.39 2.15
CA PHE A 185 14.43 5.28 1.46
C PHE A 185 13.45 4.36 2.20
N LEU A 186 13.94 3.20 2.66
CA LEU A 186 13.12 2.27 3.43
C LEU A 186 12.78 2.85 4.80
N ALA A 187 13.75 3.41 5.52
CA ALA A 187 13.54 3.98 6.85
C ALA A 187 12.56 5.15 6.82
N ILE A 188 12.69 6.08 5.87
CA ILE A 188 11.76 7.21 5.67
C ILE A 188 10.36 6.70 5.37
N ASN A 189 10.22 5.70 4.49
CA ASN A 189 8.92 5.12 4.18
C ASN A 189 8.26 4.46 5.40
N ILE A 190 9.05 3.84 6.28
CA ILE A 190 8.55 3.33 7.58
C ILE A 190 8.17 4.49 8.50
N SER A 191 9.00 5.52 8.62
CA SER A 191 8.73 6.67 9.47
C SER A 191 7.44 7.40 9.09
N GLU A 192 7.17 7.59 7.80
CA GLU A 192 5.91 8.18 7.32
C GLU A 192 4.69 7.36 7.78
N ALA A 193 4.76 6.04 7.67
CA ALA A 193 3.70 5.14 8.11
C ALA A 193 3.54 5.11 9.65
N VAL A 194 4.65 5.14 10.39
CA VAL A 194 4.64 5.25 11.86
C VAL A 194 3.98 6.56 12.31
N MET A 195 4.30 7.68 11.67
CA MET A 195 3.66 8.97 11.96
C MET A 195 2.16 8.93 11.68
N GLN A 196 1.76 8.32 10.56
CA GLN A 196 0.35 8.13 10.22
C GLN A 196 -0.39 7.28 11.26
N ASP A 197 0.18 6.15 11.69
CA ASP A 197 -0.42 5.32 12.73
C ASP A 197 -0.57 6.07 14.07
N PHE A 198 0.44 6.82 14.49
CA PHE A 198 0.31 7.64 15.70
C PHE A 198 -0.77 8.71 15.57
N SER A 199 -0.94 9.31 14.38
CA SER A 199 -1.97 10.32 14.13
C SER A 199 -3.40 9.77 14.27
N MET A 200 -3.61 8.45 14.09
CA MET A 200 -4.91 7.81 14.30
C MET A 200 -5.32 7.72 15.77
N GLY A 201 -4.36 7.60 16.69
CA GLY A 201 -4.62 7.53 18.13
C GLY A 201 -5.27 6.24 18.66
N ASN A 202 -5.76 5.33 17.79
CA ASN A 202 -6.36 4.06 18.24
C ASN A 202 -5.30 3.09 18.76
N LEU A 203 -5.65 2.25 19.74
CA LEU A 203 -4.74 1.28 20.33
C LEU A 203 -4.10 0.34 19.28
N ALA A 204 -4.88 -0.14 18.32
CA ALA A 204 -4.38 -0.97 17.23
C ALA A 204 -3.27 -0.28 16.42
N ASN A 205 -3.46 1.00 16.07
CA ASN A 205 -2.49 1.80 15.35
C ASN A 205 -1.26 2.10 16.20
N ILE A 206 -1.43 2.44 17.49
CA ILE A 206 -0.31 2.69 18.40
C ILE A 206 0.59 1.45 18.52
N LEU A 207 0.00 0.26 18.68
CA LEU A 207 0.74 -1.00 18.71
C LEU A 207 1.50 -1.23 17.40
N ASN A 208 0.85 -0.99 16.26
CA ASN A 208 1.49 -1.12 14.96
C ASN A 208 2.63 -0.09 14.78
N ALA A 209 2.45 1.17 15.19
CA ALA A 209 3.48 2.22 15.13
C ALA A 209 4.75 1.82 15.89
N ILE A 210 4.59 1.26 17.09
CA ILE A 210 5.72 0.74 17.88
C ILE A 210 6.42 -0.39 17.12
N GLY A 211 5.67 -1.30 16.49
CA GLY A 211 6.23 -2.34 15.59
C GLY A 211 7.10 -1.74 14.47
N GLY A 212 6.68 -0.63 13.88
CA GLY A 212 7.43 0.08 12.84
C GLY A 212 8.73 0.71 13.36
N ILE A 213 8.71 1.29 14.56
CA ILE A 213 9.93 1.77 15.23
C ILE A 213 10.90 0.61 15.45
N LEU A 214 10.41 -0.54 15.92
CA LEU A 214 11.23 -1.73 16.11
C LEU A 214 11.85 -2.21 14.79
N SER A 215 11.10 -2.17 13.68
CA SER A 215 11.61 -2.43 12.34
C SER A 215 12.76 -1.48 11.94
N ILE A 216 12.66 -0.18 12.25
CA ILE A 216 13.73 0.81 11.97
C ILE A 216 14.97 0.56 12.82
N ILE A 217 14.84 0.44 14.15
CA ILE A 217 16.01 0.34 15.03
C ILE A 217 16.79 -0.96 14.83
N THR A 218 16.14 -1.98 14.29
CA THR A 218 16.77 -3.25 13.93
C THR A 218 17.24 -3.33 12.48
N LEU A 219 17.03 -2.26 11.69
CA LEU A 219 17.55 -2.13 10.33
C LEU A 219 19.06 -1.85 10.37
N ALA A 220 19.86 -2.91 10.30
CA ALA A 220 21.32 -2.84 10.42
C ALA A 220 22.06 -3.19 9.12
N GLY A 221 23.36 -2.92 9.12
CA GLY A 221 24.26 -3.40 8.07
C GLY A 221 24.05 -2.78 6.69
N TRP A 222 23.51 -1.55 6.61
CA TRP A 222 23.31 -0.82 5.35
C TRP A 222 24.61 -0.70 4.51
N ALA A 223 25.77 -0.57 5.16
CA ALA A 223 27.05 -0.49 4.46
C ALA A 223 27.43 -1.80 3.73
N LYS A 224 26.79 -2.91 4.09
CA LYS A 224 26.98 -4.23 3.46
C LYS A 224 26.09 -4.45 2.24
N ILE A 225 25.38 -3.44 1.75
CA ILE A 225 24.68 -3.52 0.47
C ILE A 225 25.73 -3.61 -0.65
N PHE A 226 25.54 -4.52 -1.59
CA PHE A 226 26.40 -4.68 -2.77
C PHE A 226 25.64 -5.26 -3.96
N ALA A 227 26.19 -5.08 -5.16
CA ALA A 227 25.75 -5.77 -6.36
C ALA A 227 26.45 -7.13 -6.47
N ASP A 228 25.70 -8.22 -6.62
CA ASP A 228 26.26 -9.56 -6.70
C ASP A 228 27.12 -9.75 -7.97
N LYS A 229 27.96 -10.79 -7.98
CA LYS A 229 28.87 -11.11 -9.09
C LYS A 229 28.24 -11.97 -10.19
N SER A 230 26.95 -12.32 -10.06
CA SER A 230 26.24 -13.08 -11.07
C SER A 230 25.98 -12.23 -12.32
N LYS A 231 25.50 -12.88 -13.38
CA LYS A 231 25.07 -12.21 -14.61
C LYS A 231 24.07 -11.07 -14.34
N GLU A 232 23.16 -11.28 -13.40
CA GLU A 232 22.05 -10.35 -13.13
C GLU A 232 22.46 -9.16 -12.26
N ARG A 233 23.60 -9.26 -11.55
CA ARG A 233 24.10 -8.22 -10.63
C ARG A 233 23.03 -7.74 -9.67
N ASP A 234 22.40 -8.70 -8.99
CA ASP A 234 21.33 -8.42 -8.03
C ASP A 234 21.85 -7.53 -6.89
N MET A 235 21.07 -6.53 -6.47
CA MET A 235 21.36 -5.75 -5.28
C MET A 235 20.97 -6.56 -4.05
N ILE A 236 21.96 -6.95 -3.26
CA ILE A 236 21.78 -7.79 -2.08
C ILE A 236 22.02 -6.95 -0.83
N TRP A 237 21.12 -7.09 0.15
CA TRP A 237 21.32 -6.61 1.52
C TRP A 237 21.36 -7.79 2.49
N PRO A 238 22.55 -8.33 2.83
CA PRO A 238 22.66 -9.56 3.62
C PRO A 238 22.10 -9.47 5.04
N ALA A 239 22.09 -8.28 5.62
CA ALA A 239 21.61 -8.06 6.98
C ALA A 239 20.08 -8.07 7.10
N MET A 240 19.34 -7.97 5.98
CA MET A 240 17.90 -8.23 5.95
C MET A 240 17.63 -9.73 6.02
N THR A 241 17.48 -10.24 7.23
CA THR A 241 17.16 -11.65 7.45
C THR A 241 15.71 -11.95 7.03
N THR A 242 15.42 -13.21 6.70
CA THR A 242 14.05 -13.65 6.42
C THR A 242 13.07 -13.32 7.54
N PHE A 243 13.51 -13.43 8.81
CA PHE A 243 12.65 -13.08 9.94
C PHE A 243 12.38 -11.56 10.00
N TRP A 244 13.39 -10.72 9.73
CA TRP A 244 13.16 -9.27 9.61
C TRP A 244 12.14 -8.96 8.52
N ILE A 245 12.28 -9.59 7.35
CA ILE A 245 11.38 -9.40 6.20
C ILE A 245 9.94 -9.78 6.57
N VAL A 246 9.73 -10.94 7.20
CA VAL A 246 8.38 -11.39 7.60
C VAL A 246 7.78 -10.47 8.66
N ALA A 247 8.55 -10.07 9.68
CA ALA A 247 8.07 -9.15 10.72
C ALA A 247 7.70 -7.78 10.13
N TYR A 248 8.51 -7.29 9.19
CA TYR A 248 8.26 -6.07 8.45
C TYR A 248 7.01 -6.18 7.56
N ASP A 249 6.85 -7.27 6.81
CA ASP A 249 5.73 -7.45 5.90
C ASP A 249 4.41 -7.51 6.67
N VAL A 250 4.38 -8.25 7.78
CA VAL A 250 3.22 -8.25 8.69
C VAL A 250 2.91 -6.84 9.15
N TRP A 251 3.92 -6.09 9.61
CA TRP A 251 3.73 -4.71 10.04
C TRP A 251 3.19 -3.81 8.93
N ASN A 252 3.71 -3.92 7.71
CA ASN A 252 3.29 -3.07 6.60
C ASN A 252 1.89 -3.44 6.10
N ILE A 253 1.53 -4.73 6.07
CA ILE A 253 0.18 -5.20 5.77
C ILE A 253 -0.81 -4.66 6.80
N VAL A 254 -0.48 -4.76 8.09
CA VAL A 254 -1.34 -4.25 9.18
C VAL A 254 -1.48 -2.74 9.10
N PHE A 255 -0.40 -2.01 8.79
CA PHE A 255 -0.46 -0.56 8.55
C PHE A 255 -1.50 -0.19 7.50
N VAL A 256 -1.46 -0.83 6.32
CA VAL A 256 -2.41 -0.52 5.25
C VAL A 256 -3.81 -0.99 5.60
N TYR A 257 -3.95 -2.17 6.20
CA TYR A 257 -5.24 -2.67 6.67
C TYR A 257 -5.89 -1.68 7.63
N LEU A 258 -5.14 -1.13 8.60
CA LEU A 258 -5.65 -0.17 9.57
C LEU A 258 -5.99 1.19 8.93
N ASN A 259 -5.13 1.77 8.09
CA ASN A 259 -5.25 3.15 7.64
C ASN A 259 -5.91 3.34 6.25
N PHE A 260 -5.89 2.31 5.41
CA PHE A 260 -6.33 2.39 4.02
C PHE A 260 -7.22 1.20 3.59
N PRO A 261 -8.45 1.08 4.14
CA PRO A 261 -9.31 -0.09 3.91
C PRO A 261 -9.58 -0.40 2.42
N GLY A 262 -9.80 0.63 1.61
CA GLY A 262 -10.06 0.50 0.17
C GLY A 262 -8.86 0.06 -0.66
N SER A 263 -7.63 0.11 -0.11
CA SER A 263 -6.40 -0.26 -0.82
C SER A 263 -5.65 -1.42 -0.18
N ALA A 264 -6.17 -1.96 0.93
CA ALA A 264 -5.47 -2.95 1.76
C ALA A 264 -5.05 -4.20 0.99
N THR A 265 -5.99 -4.83 0.25
CA THR A 265 -5.70 -6.03 -0.54
C THR A 265 -4.69 -5.76 -1.66
N ALA A 266 -4.82 -4.64 -2.36
CA ALA A 266 -3.91 -4.28 -3.44
C ALA A 266 -2.47 -4.12 -2.92
N GLN A 267 -2.29 -3.40 -1.80
CA GLN A 267 -0.97 -3.17 -1.21
C GLN A 267 -0.38 -4.44 -0.58
N MET A 268 -1.23 -5.30 0.01
CA MET A 268 -0.81 -6.63 0.47
C MET A 268 -0.20 -7.42 -0.70
N MET A 269 -0.81 -7.39 -1.89
CA MET A 269 -0.26 -8.09 -3.04
C MET A 269 1.05 -7.49 -3.55
N VAL A 270 1.24 -6.17 -3.46
CA VAL A 270 2.51 -5.52 -3.83
C VAL A 270 3.66 -6.03 -2.95
N LEU A 271 3.41 -6.23 -1.65
CA LEU A 271 4.38 -6.82 -0.72
C LEU A 271 4.64 -8.29 -1.04
N VAL A 272 3.59 -9.09 -1.23
CA VAL A 272 3.72 -10.51 -1.59
C VAL A 272 4.49 -10.68 -2.91
N ALA A 273 4.26 -9.80 -3.89
CA ALA A 273 4.98 -9.77 -5.17
C ALA A 273 6.49 -9.54 -5.01
N ALA A 274 6.91 -8.84 -3.94
CA ALA A 274 8.33 -8.64 -3.62
C ALA A 274 8.90 -9.80 -2.80
N THR A 275 8.12 -10.29 -1.83
CA THR A 275 8.56 -11.27 -0.84
C THR A 275 8.68 -12.67 -1.42
N LEU A 276 7.73 -13.12 -2.25
CA LEU A 276 7.81 -14.45 -2.87
C LEU A 276 9.09 -14.62 -3.71
N PRO A 277 9.44 -13.71 -4.65
CA PRO A 277 10.72 -13.79 -5.36
C PRO A 277 11.94 -13.76 -4.44
N ALA A 278 11.93 -12.91 -3.40
CA ALA A 278 13.05 -12.79 -2.48
C ALA A 278 13.26 -14.03 -1.61
N LEU A 279 12.21 -14.79 -1.31
CA LEU A 279 12.30 -16.03 -0.53
C LEU A 279 12.59 -17.25 -1.42
N LEU A 280 11.95 -17.34 -2.58
CA LEU A 280 11.94 -18.55 -3.42
C LEU A 280 12.97 -18.52 -4.56
N ILE A 281 13.32 -17.34 -5.08
CA ILE A 281 14.16 -17.21 -6.28
C ILE A 281 15.58 -16.79 -5.91
N LYS A 282 15.74 -15.66 -5.19
CA LYS A 282 17.07 -15.15 -4.80
C LYS A 282 17.03 -14.47 -3.44
N LYS A 283 17.64 -15.12 -2.45
CA LYS A 283 17.72 -14.57 -1.08
C LYS A 283 18.51 -13.26 -1.04
N GLY A 284 17.99 -12.31 -0.27
CA GLY A 284 18.63 -11.02 -0.01
C GLY A 284 18.29 -9.91 -1.01
N THR A 285 17.49 -10.19 -2.04
CA THR A 285 17.03 -9.19 -3.03
C THR A 285 15.73 -8.50 -2.65
N TRP A 286 15.22 -8.70 -1.43
CA TRP A 286 13.91 -8.23 -1.01
C TRP A 286 13.74 -6.72 -1.18
N LEU A 287 14.72 -5.91 -0.77
CA LEU A 287 14.64 -4.45 -0.92
C LEU A 287 14.56 -4.03 -2.40
N GLN A 288 15.34 -4.68 -3.26
CA GLN A 288 15.28 -4.45 -4.72
C GLN A 288 13.89 -4.79 -5.25
N ALA A 289 13.40 -5.99 -4.94
CA ALA A 289 12.10 -6.46 -5.41
C ALA A 289 10.98 -5.54 -4.93
N ARG A 290 11.01 -5.12 -3.66
CA ARG A 290 10.03 -4.21 -3.08
C ARG A 290 9.99 -2.85 -3.78
N ALA A 291 11.15 -2.24 -4.05
CA ALA A 291 11.16 -0.96 -4.77
C ALA A 291 10.60 -1.11 -6.18
N PHE A 292 10.93 -2.20 -6.88
CA PHE A 292 10.45 -2.43 -8.25
C PHE A 292 8.95 -2.73 -8.31
N THR A 293 8.44 -3.59 -7.44
CA THR A 293 7.00 -3.92 -7.42
C THR A 293 6.17 -2.72 -6.96
N LEU A 294 6.65 -1.95 -5.98
CA LEU A 294 5.97 -0.75 -5.51
C LEU A 294 6.00 0.37 -6.57
N ALA A 295 7.14 0.60 -7.24
CA ALA A 295 7.20 1.58 -8.32
C ALA A 295 6.28 1.17 -9.49
N ALA A 296 6.30 -0.10 -9.88
CA ALA A 296 5.40 -0.62 -10.91
C ALA A 296 3.93 -0.49 -10.51
N SER A 297 3.56 -0.74 -9.25
CA SER A 297 2.16 -0.63 -8.80
C SER A 297 1.67 0.82 -8.81
N PHE A 298 2.52 1.78 -8.40
CA PHE A 298 2.19 3.20 -8.51
C PHE A 298 2.10 3.66 -9.97
N MET A 299 3.03 3.26 -10.84
CA MET A 299 2.93 3.55 -12.27
C MET A 299 1.67 2.94 -12.89
N TYR A 300 1.27 1.75 -12.46
CA TYR A 300 0.03 1.12 -12.88
C TYR A 300 -1.20 1.92 -12.42
N TYR A 301 -1.25 2.35 -11.15
CA TYR A 301 -2.32 3.22 -10.64
C TYR A 301 -2.44 4.50 -11.48
N PHE A 302 -1.32 5.15 -11.80
CA PHE A 302 -1.31 6.37 -12.60
C PHE A 302 -1.69 6.14 -14.07
N SER A 303 -1.38 4.96 -14.63
CA SER A 303 -1.66 4.65 -16.04
C SER A 303 -3.09 4.15 -16.27
N CYS A 304 -3.68 3.50 -15.27
CA CYS A 304 -5.01 2.90 -15.34
C CYS A 304 -5.80 3.09 -14.02
N PRO A 305 -6.08 4.34 -13.58
CA PRO A 305 -6.68 4.61 -12.29
C PRO A 305 -8.06 3.97 -12.13
N PHE A 306 -8.90 4.03 -13.16
CA PHE A 306 -10.21 3.37 -13.18
C PHE A 306 -10.13 1.86 -12.88
N MET A 307 -9.16 1.15 -13.47
CA MET A 307 -8.98 -0.28 -13.23
C MET A 307 -8.51 -0.57 -11.81
N TYR A 308 -7.71 0.31 -11.21
CA TYR A 308 -7.26 0.16 -9.83
C TYR A 308 -8.41 0.42 -8.85
N GLU A 309 -9.17 1.49 -9.04
CA GLU A 309 -10.22 1.96 -8.12
C GLU A 309 -11.52 1.15 -8.21
N SER A 310 -11.84 0.55 -9.36
CA SER A 310 -13.06 -0.25 -9.57
C SER A 310 -12.97 -1.72 -9.15
N ASN A 311 -11.78 -2.20 -8.78
CA ASN A 311 -11.50 -3.62 -8.50
C ASN A 311 -11.04 -3.87 -7.06
N VAL A 312 -11.58 -3.10 -6.12
CA VAL A 312 -11.25 -3.22 -4.70
C VAL A 312 -11.81 -4.52 -4.12
N VAL A 313 -10.97 -5.27 -3.40
CA VAL A 313 -11.40 -6.44 -2.62
C VAL A 313 -11.35 -6.04 -1.15
N PRO A 314 -12.51 -5.80 -0.49
CA PRO A 314 -12.51 -5.43 0.91
C PRO A 314 -12.08 -6.60 1.79
N LEU A 315 -11.35 -6.29 2.86
CA LEU A 315 -10.98 -7.27 3.88
C LEU A 315 -12.01 -7.25 5.02
N PRO A 316 -12.30 -8.40 5.65
CA PRO A 316 -13.10 -8.44 6.86
C PRO A 316 -12.51 -7.52 7.93
N ARG A 317 -13.36 -6.70 8.54
CA ARG A 317 -12.91 -5.66 9.47
C ARG A 317 -13.95 -5.39 10.55
N ASN A 318 -13.49 -5.35 11.79
CA ASN A 318 -14.18 -4.86 12.97
C ASN A 318 -13.10 -4.48 14.01
N ASP A 319 -13.52 -3.89 15.13
CA ASP A 319 -12.59 -3.36 16.13
C ASP A 319 -11.70 -4.44 16.75
N GLU A 320 -12.24 -5.64 16.97
CA GLU A 320 -11.50 -6.79 17.50
C GLU A 320 -10.44 -7.30 16.53
N LEU A 321 -10.78 -7.46 15.25
CA LEU A 321 -9.86 -7.89 14.19
C LEU A 321 -8.74 -6.86 13.98
N MET A 322 -9.08 -5.56 14.03
CA MET A 322 -8.10 -4.48 13.95
C MET A 322 -7.12 -4.52 15.13
N LEU A 323 -7.63 -4.66 16.35
CA LEU A 323 -6.80 -4.76 17.54
C LEU A 323 -5.93 -6.02 17.51
N ALA A 324 -6.48 -7.17 17.12
CA ALA A 324 -5.74 -8.42 16.98
C ALA A 324 -4.61 -8.28 15.95
N ALA A 325 -4.88 -7.65 14.80
CA ALA A 325 -3.88 -7.38 13.77
C ALA A 325 -2.76 -6.47 14.29
N GLY A 326 -3.12 -5.35 14.94
CA GLY A 326 -2.15 -4.42 15.55
C GLY A 326 -1.28 -5.08 16.63
N ALA A 327 -1.90 -5.87 17.52
CA ALA A 327 -1.21 -6.62 18.56
C ALA A 327 -0.27 -7.68 17.97
N PHE A 328 -0.72 -8.43 16.95
CA PHE A 328 0.11 -9.43 16.28
C PHE A 328 1.34 -8.79 15.62
N SER A 329 1.16 -7.67 14.91
CA SER A 329 2.24 -6.89 14.31
C SER A 329 3.27 -6.41 15.36
N PHE A 330 2.79 -5.90 16.49
CA PHE A 330 3.67 -5.51 17.59
C PHE A 330 4.46 -6.70 18.14
N ILE A 331 3.78 -7.81 18.46
CA ILE A 331 4.38 -9.00 19.08
C ILE A 331 5.48 -9.58 18.18
N ILE A 332 5.21 -9.77 16.88
CA ILE A 332 6.22 -10.38 15.98
C ILE A 332 7.46 -9.48 15.84
N ASN A 333 7.27 -8.16 15.79
CA ASN A 333 8.39 -7.20 15.74
C ASN A 333 9.16 -7.13 17.07
N ALA A 334 8.47 -7.22 18.21
CA ALA A 334 9.10 -7.28 19.53
C ALA A 334 9.91 -8.56 19.71
N VAL A 335 9.39 -9.71 19.30
CA VAL A 335 10.12 -10.99 19.30
C VAL A 335 11.35 -10.90 18.41
N TYR A 336 11.21 -10.35 17.20
CA TYR A 336 12.36 -10.15 16.31
C TYR A 336 13.42 -9.23 16.96
N ALA A 337 12.99 -8.10 17.54
CA ALA A 337 13.89 -7.16 18.19
C ALA A 337 14.65 -7.82 19.36
N TYR A 338 13.96 -8.59 20.18
CA TYR A 338 14.58 -9.38 21.25
C TYR A 338 15.64 -10.35 20.71
N VAL A 339 15.33 -11.11 19.65
CA VAL A 339 16.29 -12.02 19.00
C VAL A 339 17.49 -11.27 18.41
N PHE A 340 17.25 -10.10 17.82
CA PHE A 340 18.28 -9.26 17.22
C PHE A 340 19.27 -8.74 18.27
N PHE A 341 18.76 -8.17 19.38
CA PHE A 341 19.59 -7.61 20.43
C PHE A 341 20.26 -8.67 21.30
N SER A 342 19.60 -9.81 21.57
CA SER A 342 20.20 -10.93 22.29
C SER A 342 21.41 -11.52 21.55
N LYS A 343 21.31 -11.81 20.25
CA LYS A 343 22.44 -12.33 19.46
C LYS A 343 23.62 -11.35 19.42
N LYS A 344 23.35 -10.06 19.27
CA LYS A 344 24.38 -9.01 19.30
C LYS A 344 25.06 -8.97 20.66
N TYR A 345 24.28 -9.01 21.74
CA TYR A 345 24.77 -9.02 23.11
C TYR A 345 25.64 -10.25 23.42
N THR A 346 25.24 -11.44 22.96
CA THR A 346 26.03 -12.67 23.12
C THR A 346 27.37 -12.59 22.37
N HIS A 347 27.39 -12.10 21.13
CA HIS A 347 28.65 -11.92 20.39
C HIS A 347 29.59 -10.90 21.04
N THR A 348 29.07 -9.80 21.59
CA THR A 348 29.88 -8.80 22.30
C THR A 348 30.44 -9.34 23.61
N ARG A 349 29.68 -10.13 24.39
CA ARG A 349 30.19 -10.75 25.62
C ARG A 349 31.28 -11.79 25.35
N LEU A 350 31.10 -12.64 24.34
CA LEU A 350 32.12 -13.64 23.97
C LEU A 350 33.45 -13.01 23.54
N MET A 351 33.41 -11.82 22.92
CA MET A 351 34.62 -11.06 22.57
C MET A 351 35.21 -10.23 23.72
N ALA A 352 34.44 -9.96 24.78
CA ALA A 352 34.93 -9.28 25.97
C ALA A 352 35.49 -10.24 27.03
N SER A 353 35.20 -11.54 26.92
CA SER A 353 35.69 -12.62 27.77
C SER A 353 36.85 -13.43 27.17
N ALA A 354 37.27 -13.08 25.95
CA ALA A 354 38.44 -13.61 25.25
C ALA A 354 39.48 -12.50 25.17
#